data_AF-A0A931QLH8-F1
#
_entry.id   AF-A0A931QLH8-F1
#
_cell.length_a   1.000
_cell.length_b   1.000
_cell.length_c   1.000
_cell.angle_alpha   90.00
_cell.angle_beta   90.00
_cell.angle_gamma   90.00
#
_symmetry.space_group_name_H-M   'P 1'
#
loop_
_entity.id
_entity.type
_entity.pdbx_description
1 polymer ?
#
loop_
_entity_poly.entity_id
_entity_poly.type
_entity_poly.pdbx_seq_one_letter_code
_entity_poly.pdbx_strand_id
1 'polypeptide(L)'
;MRGSFIGAAVAVFVAAGCATAPTVEEELVWPVPPEAPRIRFVRSISSESDVEKKTTGKELSRALLGPELVRKLSKPYGVAADVEGRVYVADTGWGRVLKFDPVANKLDVLGDEGKGALRKPVGVALDKNGNLYVADTDQDRIVVFGPDGKFLSAMGRKGELEQPVG
;
A
#
# COMPACT_ATOMS: atom_id res chain seq x y z
N MET A 1 75.37 1.35 24.17
CA MET A 1 74.54 0.40 23.39
C MET A 1 73.09 0.54 23.83
N ARG A 2 72.20 0.43 22.86
CA ARG A 2 70.77 0.77 22.89
C ARG A 2 69.94 -0.10 23.85
N GLY A 3 68.81 0.43 24.32
CA GLY A 3 67.74 -0.37 24.91
C GLY A 3 66.63 0.46 25.53
N SER A 4 65.78 1.06 24.71
CA SER A 4 64.53 1.70 25.11
C SER A 4 63.45 0.62 25.29
N PHE A 5 62.77 0.58 26.44
CA PHE A 5 61.55 -0.21 26.62
C PHE A 5 60.42 0.71 27.07
N ILE A 6 59.59 1.10 26.11
CA ILE A 6 58.32 1.80 26.34
C ILE A 6 57.27 0.70 26.57
N GLY A 7 56.84 0.54 27.82
CA GLY A 7 55.70 -0.32 28.14
C GLY A 7 54.40 0.37 27.72
N ALA A 8 53.81 -0.06 26.61
CA ALA A 8 52.47 0.38 26.21
C ALA A 8 51.42 -0.42 27.02
N ALA A 9 50.74 0.25 27.94
CA ALA A 9 49.56 -0.30 28.60
C ALA A 9 48.39 -0.32 27.61
N VAL A 10 48.00 -1.51 27.16
CA VAL A 10 46.79 -1.71 26.35
C VAL A 10 45.60 -1.69 27.29
N ALA A 11 44.85 -0.59 27.29
CA ALA A 11 43.56 -0.51 27.95
C ALA A 11 42.52 -1.27 27.12
N VAL A 12 42.12 -2.45 27.59
CA VAL A 12 40.98 -3.19 27.04
C VAL A 12 39.70 -2.53 27.56
N PHE A 13 39.04 -1.72 26.73
CA PHE A 13 37.70 -1.24 27.01
C PHE A 13 36.71 -2.40 26.80
N VAL A 14 36.26 -3.01 27.90
CA VAL A 14 35.10 -3.91 27.86
C VAL A 14 33.85 -3.04 27.73
N ALA A 15 33.34 -2.91 26.51
CA ALA A 15 32.02 -2.35 26.30
C ALA A 15 30.98 -3.34 26.87
N ALA A 16 30.46 -3.04 28.06
CA ALA A 16 29.28 -3.71 28.59
C ALA A 16 28.08 -3.29 27.73
N GLY A 17 27.83 -4.01 26.64
CA GLY A 17 26.61 -3.86 25.86
C GLY A 17 25.44 -4.39 26.67
N CYS A 18 24.55 -3.50 27.13
CA CYS A 18 23.23 -3.91 27.61
C CYS A 18 22.50 -4.56 26.43
N ALA A 19 22.40 -5.89 26.46
CA ALA A 19 21.55 -6.62 25.52
C ALA A 19 20.09 -6.34 25.92
N THR A 20 19.42 -5.47 25.20
CA THR A 20 17.96 -5.37 25.24
C THR A 20 17.40 -6.74 24.82
N ALA A 21 16.58 -7.37 25.67
CA ALA A 21 15.92 -8.61 25.31
C ALA A 21 15.11 -8.40 24.02
N PRO A 22 15.12 -9.33 23.06
CA PRO A 22 14.35 -9.19 21.84
C PRO A 22 12.87 -9.09 22.21
N THR A 23 12.24 -7.97 21.84
CA THR A 23 10.80 -7.83 21.85
C THR A 23 10.24 -8.87 20.89
N VAL A 24 9.56 -9.89 21.41
CA VAL A 24 8.76 -10.79 20.59
C VAL A 24 7.59 -9.94 20.08
N GLU A 25 7.65 -9.49 18.84
CA GLU A 25 6.48 -8.90 18.17
C GLU A 25 5.40 -9.97 18.13
N GLU A 26 4.41 -9.85 19.01
CA GLU A 26 3.30 -10.80 19.05
C GLU A 26 2.55 -10.73 17.71
N GLU A 27 2.51 -11.87 17.02
CA GLU A 27 1.81 -12.01 15.74
C GLU A 27 0.33 -11.73 15.97
N LEU A 28 -0.18 -10.63 15.41
CA LEU A 28 -1.57 -10.23 15.58
C LEU A 28 -2.49 -11.18 14.81
N VAL A 29 -3.08 -12.14 15.52
CA VAL A 29 -3.94 -13.19 14.96
C VAL A 29 -5.28 -13.26 15.68
N TRP A 30 -6.30 -13.78 14.99
CA TRP A 30 -7.63 -14.00 15.55
C TRP A 30 -8.24 -15.32 15.06
N PRO A 31 -8.87 -16.14 15.94
CA PRO A 31 -8.84 -16.02 17.39
C PRO A 31 -7.41 -16.15 17.94
N VAL A 32 -7.20 -15.68 19.17
CA VAL A 32 -5.91 -15.80 19.86
C VAL A 32 -5.65 -17.25 20.29
N PRO A 33 -4.39 -17.71 20.38
CA PRO A 33 -4.05 -19.05 20.87
C PRO A 33 -4.67 -19.35 22.25
N PRO A 34 -5.07 -20.61 22.54
CA PRO A 34 -4.75 -21.84 21.82
C PRO A 34 -5.64 -22.16 20.62
N GLU A 35 -6.68 -21.37 20.34
CA GLU A 35 -7.52 -21.60 19.17
C GLU A 35 -6.73 -21.39 17.86
N ALA A 36 -7.04 -22.18 16.83
CA ALA A 36 -6.36 -22.05 15.55
C ALA A 36 -6.72 -20.69 14.89
N PRO A 37 -5.72 -19.82 14.62
CA PRO A 37 -5.98 -18.51 14.06
C PRO A 37 -6.50 -18.61 12.62
N ARG A 38 -7.49 -17.79 12.29
CA ARG A 38 -8.17 -17.72 10.98
C ARG A 38 -7.91 -16.41 10.25
N ILE A 39 -7.59 -15.37 11.00
CA ILE A 39 -7.23 -14.05 10.50
C ILE A 39 -5.85 -13.72 11.08
N ARG A 40 -5.00 -13.11 10.27
CA ARG A 40 -3.68 -12.61 10.65
C ARG A 40 -3.51 -11.22 10.07
N PHE A 41 -2.96 -10.31 10.86
CA PHE A 41 -2.46 -9.04 10.36
C PHE A 41 -1.26 -9.28 9.45
N VAL A 42 -1.37 -8.85 8.19
CA VAL A 42 -0.27 -8.98 7.22
C VAL A 42 0.54 -7.69 7.15
N ARG A 43 -0.15 -6.54 7.02
CA ARG A 43 0.45 -5.20 6.92
C ARG A 43 -0.60 -4.10 6.96
N SER A 44 -0.15 -2.86 7.07
CA SER A 44 -0.92 -1.65 6.77
C SER A 44 -0.48 -1.06 5.43
N ILE A 45 -1.43 -0.55 4.64
CA ILE A 45 -1.16 0.19 3.40
C ILE A 45 -1.96 1.50 3.47
N SER A 46 -1.26 2.61 3.39
CA SER A 46 -1.83 3.96 3.45
C SER A 46 -1.31 4.88 2.36
N SER A 47 -0.22 4.49 1.68
CA SER A 47 0.51 5.31 0.74
C SER A 47 1.32 4.45 -0.24
N GLU A 48 1.76 5.08 -1.32
CA GLU A 48 2.69 4.50 -2.29
C GLU A 48 3.99 4.01 -1.63
N SER A 49 4.49 4.70 -0.60
CA SER A 49 5.69 4.27 0.12
C SER A 49 5.54 2.96 0.91
N ASP A 50 4.30 2.49 1.13
CA ASP A 50 4.04 1.21 1.82
C ASP A 50 4.17 0.01 0.86
N VAL A 51 4.19 0.25 -0.45
CA VAL A 51 4.45 -0.77 -1.46
C VAL A 51 5.76 -0.55 -2.21
N GLU A 52 6.26 0.68 -2.30
CA GLU A 52 7.47 0.96 -3.05
C GLU A 52 8.73 0.37 -2.41
N LYS A 53 9.66 -0.10 -3.25
CA LYS A 53 10.96 -0.60 -2.81
C LYS A 53 11.80 0.55 -2.27
N LYS A 54 12.15 0.50 -0.98
CA LYS A 54 13.15 1.38 -0.38
C LYS A 54 14.52 1.08 -1.00
N THR A 55 15.12 2.08 -1.63
CA THR A 55 16.46 1.97 -2.24
C THR A 55 17.38 3.01 -1.64
N THR A 56 18.68 2.72 -1.56
CA THR A 56 19.69 3.67 -1.07
C THR A 56 19.65 4.99 -1.83
N GLY A 57 19.37 4.95 -3.14
CA GLY A 57 19.20 6.14 -3.96
C GLY A 57 18.02 7.01 -3.52
N LYS A 58 16.86 6.40 -3.22
CA LYS A 58 15.67 7.12 -2.71
C LYS A 58 15.83 7.63 -1.29
N GLU A 59 16.55 6.90 -0.45
CA GLU A 59 16.85 7.38 0.91
C GLU A 59 17.83 8.57 0.84
N LEU A 60 18.81 8.50 -0.05
CA LEU A 60 19.73 9.61 -0.30
C LEU A 60 19.02 10.82 -0.92
N SER A 61 18.16 10.62 -1.92
CA SER A 61 17.38 11.70 -2.53
C SER A 61 16.52 12.39 -1.48
N ARG A 62 15.83 11.63 -0.62
CA ARG A 62 15.04 12.17 0.49
C ARG A 62 15.89 12.96 1.49
N ALA A 63 17.08 12.47 1.81
CA ALA A 63 17.98 13.15 2.75
C ALA A 63 18.54 14.47 2.19
N LEU A 64 18.80 14.55 0.88
CA LEU A 64 19.40 15.72 0.23
C LEU A 64 18.38 16.74 -0.26
N LEU A 65 17.25 16.28 -0.81
CA LEU A 65 16.26 17.10 -1.51
C LEU A 65 14.96 17.28 -0.70
N GLY A 66 14.83 16.59 0.42
CA GLY A 66 13.61 16.60 1.24
C GLY A 66 12.59 15.52 0.82
N PRO A 67 11.42 15.48 1.48
CA PRO A 67 10.41 14.44 1.23
C PRO A 67 9.88 14.50 -0.21
N GLU A 68 9.95 13.37 -0.92
CA GLU A 68 9.26 13.19 -2.20
C GLU A 68 7.74 13.30 -1.99
N LEU A 69 7.03 13.85 -2.98
CA LEU A 69 5.57 13.85 -3.00
C LEU A 69 5.07 12.41 -3.20
N VAL A 70 4.80 11.73 -2.09
CA VAL A 70 4.26 10.36 -2.10
C VAL A 70 2.75 10.40 -2.24
N ARG A 71 2.19 9.58 -3.12
CA ARG A 71 0.73 9.46 -3.21
C ARG A 71 0.20 8.73 -1.97
N LYS A 72 -0.63 9.41 -1.18
CA LYS A 72 -1.26 8.87 0.05
C LYS A 72 -2.77 8.73 -0.14
N LEU A 73 -3.39 7.73 0.48
CA LEU A 73 -4.85 7.66 0.59
C LEU A 73 -5.39 8.96 1.20
N SER A 74 -6.44 9.51 0.60
CA SER A 74 -7.05 10.78 0.99
C SER A 74 -8.41 10.55 1.63
N LYS A 75 -9.32 9.87 0.92
CA LYS A 75 -10.64 9.47 1.43
C LYS A 75 -11.02 8.10 0.86
N PRO A 76 -10.41 7.00 1.36
CA PRO A 76 -10.71 5.65 0.91
C PRO A 76 -12.10 5.22 1.37
N TYR A 77 -12.88 4.59 0.49
CA TYR A 77 -14.23 4.07 0.77
C TYR A 77 -14.29 2.55 0.56
N GLY A 78 -14.29 2.12 -0.70
CA GLY A 78 -14.35 0.70 -1.06
C GLY A 78 -12.96 0.10 -1.21
N VAL A 79 -12.83 -1.18 -0.85
CA VAL A 79 -11.62 -1.97 -1.04
C VAL A 79 -11.94 -3.35 -1.61
N ALA A 80 -11.10 -3.83 -2.53
CA ALA A 80 -11.10 -5.20 -3.03
C ALA A 80 -9.66 -5.70 -3.13
N ALA A 81 -9.46 -7.01 -3.07
CA ALA A 81 -8.17 -7.64 -3.31
C ALA A 81 -8.32 -8.84 -4.24
N ASP A 82 -7.31 -9.09 -5.06
CA ASP A 82 -7.25 -10.30 -5.87
C ASP A 82 -6.40 -11.40 -5.23
N VAL A 83 -6.34 -12.55 -5.91
CA VAL A 83 -5.60 -13.74 -5.48
C VAL A 83 -4.08 -13.54 -5.49
N GLU A 84 -3.58 -12.56 -6.25
CA GLU A 84 -2.16 -12.18 -6.22
C GLU A 84 -1.82 -11.24 -5.07
N GLY A 85 -2.81 -10.81 -4.27
CA GLY A 85 -2.63 -9.93 -3.13
C GLY A 85 -2.51 -8.45 -3.51
N ARG A 86 -2.94 -8.06 -4.72
CA ARG A 86 -3.03 -6.66 -5.12
C ARG A 86 -4.31 -6.07 -4.53
N VAL A 87 -4.22 -4.85 -4.00
CA VAL A 87 -5.30 -4.19 -3.27
C VAL A 87 -5.78 -2.97 -4.05
N TYR A 88 -7.08 -2.92 -4.34
CA TYR A 88 -7.75 -1.87 -5.09
C TYR A 88 -8.57 -1.04 -4.13
N VAL A 89 -8.32 0.26 -4.09
CA VAL A 89 -9.01 1.18 -3.17
C VAL A 89 -9.71 2.27 -3.98
N ALA A 90 -11.02 2.36 -3.88
CA ALA A 90 -11.76 3.53 -4.34
C ALA A 90 -11.49 4.70 -3.40
N ASP A 91 -10.80 5.71 -3.89
CA ASP A 91 -10.45 6.90 -3.13
C ASP A 91 -11.20 8.12 -3.70
N THR A 92 -12.22 8.55 -2.98
CA THR A 92 -13.06 9.71 -3.36
C THR A 92 -12.32 11.03 -3.27
N GLY A 93 -11.25 11.12 -2.48
CA GLY A 93 -10.42 12.31 -2.35
C GLY A 93 -9.55 12.53 -3.59
N TRP A 94 -9.10 11.43 -4.20
CA TRP A 94 -8.43 11.45 -5.50
C TRP A 94 -9.39 11.42 -6.67
N GLY A 95 -10.62 10.94 -6.48
CA GLY A 95 -11.54 10.65 -7.57
C GLY A 95 -11.04 9.49 -8.44
N ARG A 96 -10.27 8.55 -7.88
CA ARG A 96 -9.58 7.47 -8.62
C ARG A 96 -9.70 6.15 -7.88
N VAL A 97 -9.35 5.06 -8.56
CA VAL A 97 -8.98 3.82 -7.88
C VAL A 97 -7.46 3.74 -7.79
N LEU A 98 -6.95 3.45 -6.60
CA LEU A 98 -5.54 3.21 -6.32
C LEU A 98 -5.32 1.70 -6.19
N LYS A 99 -4.52 1.13 -7.09
CA LYS A 99 -4.16 -0.29 -7.13
C LYS A 99 -2.75 -0.46 -6.57
N PHE A 100 -2.66 -0.95 -5.35
CA PHE A 100 -1.41 -1.29 -4.66
C PHE A 100 -1.02 -2.71 -4.99
N ASP A 101 0.21 -2.90 -5.50
CA ASP A 101 0.83 -4.20 -5.72
C ASP A 101 2.08 -4.31 -4.83
N PRO A 102 1.95 -4.87 -3.63
CA PRO A 102 3.07 -4.98 -2.71
C PRO A 102 4.11 -6.01 -3.12
N VAL A 103 3.79 -6.92 -4.06
CA VAL A 103 4.71 -7.93 -4.58
C VAL A 103 5.57 -7.32 -5.69
N ALA A 104 4.95 -6.60 -6.62
CA ALA A 104 5.63 -5.88 -7.69
C ALA A 104 6.25 -4.55 -7.22
N ASN A 105 5.99 -4.14 -5.97
CA ASN A 105 6.38 -2.86 -5.38
C ASN A 105 5.86 -1.64 -6.17
N LYS A 106 4.59 -1.67 -6.55
CA LYS A 106 4.00 -0.73 -7.52
C LYS A 106 2.67 -0.16 -7.02
N LEU A 107 2.42 1.11 -7.37
CA LEU A 107 1.10 1.73 -7.31
C LEU A 107 0.65 2.07 -8.74
N ASP A 108 -0.52 1.60 -9.13
CA ASP A 108 -1.22 1.99 -10.34
C ASP A 108 -2.43 2.87 -10.00
N VAL A 109 -2.74 3.83 -10.87
CA VAL A 109 -3.89 4.74 -10.72
C VAL A 109 -4.84 4.53 -11.88
N LEU A 110 -6.11 4.27 -11.59
CA LEU A 110 -7.14 4.00 -12.59
C LEU A 110 -8.21 5.11 -12.59
N GLY A 111 -8.75 5.36 -13.77
CA GLY A 111 -9.85 6.30 -13.99
C GLY A 111 -9.41 7.77 -14.05
N ASP A 112 -8.23 8.04 -14.59
CA ASP A 112 -7.70 9.39 -14.80
C ASP A 112 -8.27 10.12 -16.00
N GLU A 113 -8.52 9.40 -17.09
CA GLU A 113 -8.95 10.00 -18.34
C GLU A 113 -9.87 9.10 -19.19
N GLY A 114 -10.34 9.67 -20.31
CA GLY A 114 -11.15 8.99 -21.31
C GLY A 114 -12.50 8.51 -20.80
N LYS A 115 -13.02 7.44 -21.41
CA LYS A 115 -14.34 6.87 -21.08
C LYS A 115 -14.40 6.29 -19.67
N GLY A 116 -13.25 5.89 -19.13
CA GLY A 116 -13.09 5.37 -17.77
C GLY A 116 -12.84 6.44 -16.71
N ALA A 117 -12.80 7.73 -17.06
CA ALA A 117 -12.53 8.79 -16.08
C ALA A 117 -13.52 8.76 -14.92
N LEU A 118 -13.00 8.70 -13.69
CA LEU A 118 -13.79 8.66 -12.47
C LEU A 118 -13.87 10.06 -11.83
N ARG A 119 -14.93 10.28 -11.05
CA ARG A 119 -15.18 11.50 -10.28
C ARG A 119 -15.38 11.20 -8.81
N LYS A 120 -16.30 10.30 -8.45
CA LYS A 120 -16.55 9.92 -7.05
C LYS A 120 -16.71 8.41 -6.93
N PRO A 121 -15.62 7.64 -7.12
CA PRO A 121 -15.65 6.20 -6.94
C PRO A 121 -15.84 5.86 -5.47
N VAL A 122 -16.84 5.05 -5.16
CA VAL A 122 -17.17 4.67 -3.78
C VAL A 122 -17.06 3.16 -3.57
N GLY A 123 -17.60 2.36 -4.49
CA GLY A 123 -17.55 0.90 -4.43
C GLY A 123 -16.58 0.31 -5.44
N VAL A 124 -15.91 -0.79 -5.07
CA VAL A 124 -15.09 -1.61 -5.97
C VAL A 124 -15.36 -3.08 -5.75
N ALA A 125 -15.38 -3.85 -6.85
CA ALA A 125 -15.48 -5.31 -6.82
C ALA A 125 -14.69 -5.92 -7.97
N LEU A 126 -14.19 -7.13 -7.78
CA LEU A 126 -13.46 -7.89 -8.80
C LEU A 126 -14.29 -9.10 -9.23
N ASP A 127 -14.29 -9.40 -10.53
CA ASP A 127 -14.76 -10.71 -11.01
C ASP A 127 -13.63 -11.75 -11.05
N LYS A 128 -13.98 -12.99 -11.37
CA LYS A 128 -13.04 -14.13 -11.46
C LYS A 128 -11.95 -13.97 -12.54
N ASN A 129 -12.15 -13.08 -13.51
CA ASN A 129 -11.19 -12.81 -14.57
C ASN A 129 -10.26 -11.63 -14.20
N GLY A 130 -10.45 -11.02 -13.03
CA GLY A 130 -9.71 -9.86 -12.57
C GLY A 130 -10.23 -8.54 -13.14
N ASN A 131 -11.43 -8.51 -13.73
CA ASN A 131 -12.03 -7.24 -14.13
C ASN A 131 -12.52 -6.50 -12.89
N LEU A 132 -12.21 -5.21 -12.82
CA LEU A 132 -12.58 -4.32 -11.73
C LEU A 132 -13.84 -3.54 -12.11
N TYR A 133 -14.87 -3.68 -11.29
CA TYR A 133 -16.11 -2.91 -11.35
C TYR A 133 -16.03 -1.79 -10.33
N VAL A 134 -16.26 -0.56 -10.76
CA VAL A 134 -16.17 0.64 -9.92
C VAL A 134 -17.48 1.40 -9.99
N ALA A 135 -18.11 1.60 -8.84
CA ALA A 135 -19.31 2.43 -8.72
C ALA A 135 -18.91 3.91 -8.57
N ASP A 136 -19.19 4.71 -9.61
CA ASP A 136 -19.01 6.16 -9.59
C ASP A 136 -20.33 6.86 -9.27
N THR A 137 -20.40 7.41 -8.07
CA THR A 137 -21.62 8.00 -7.50
C THR A 137 -21.87 9.44 -7.94
N ASP A 138 -20.91 10.13 -8.58
CA ASP A 138 -21.16 11.45 -9.17
C ASP A 138 -21.64 11.34 -10.63
N GLN A 139 -21.36 10.19 -11.26
CA GLN A 139 -21.68 9.93 -12.66
C GLN A 139 -22.79 8.88 -12.85
N ASP A 140 -23.37 8.39 -11.76
CA ASP A 140 -24.42 7.36 -11.70
C ASP A 140 -24.17 6.18 -12.63
N ARG A 141 -22.93 5.67 -12.59
CA ARG A 141 -22.50 4.60 -13.49
C ARG A 141 -21.56 3.63 -12.80
N ILE A 142 -21.56 2.40 -13.32
CA ILE A 142 -20.53 1.40 -13.04
C ILE A 142 -19.54 1.43 -14.19
N VAL A 143 -18.26 1.64 -13.88
CA VAL A 143 -17.16 1.58 -14.85
C VAL A 143 -16.43 0.25 -14.67
N VAL A 144 -16.13 -0.43 -15.77
CA VAL A 144 -15.41 -1.71 -15.76
C VAL A 144 -14.03 -1.52 -16.36
N PHE A 145 -13.00 -1.91 -15.61
CA PHE A 145 -11.62 -1.96 -16.06
C PHE A 145 -11.15 -3.41 -16.18
N GLY A 146 -10.31 -3.68 -17.18
CA GLY A 146 -9.64 -4.97 -17.32
C GLY A 146 -8.54 -5.17 -16.27
N PRO A 147 -7.94 -6.37 -16.20
CA PRO A 147 -6.85 -6.66 -15.27
C PRO A 147 -5.60 -5.79 -15.51
N ASP A 148 -5.43 -5.32 -16.73
CA ASP A 148 -4.38 -4.39 -17.16
C ASP A 148 -4.69 -2.92 -16.82
N GLY A 149 -5.83 -2.66 -16.18
CA GLY A 149 -6.28 -1.32 -15.78
C GLY A 149 -6.93 -0.51 -16.90
N LYS A 150 -7.10 -1.06 -18.11
CA LYS A 150 -7.74 -0.34 -19.21
C LYS A 150 -9.25 -0.36 -19.10
N PHE A 151 -9.89 0.72 -19.53
CA PHE A 151 -11.34 0.79 -19.65
C PHE A 151 -11.87 -0.28 -20.61
N LEU A 152 -12.87 -1.05 -20.15
CA LEU A 152 -13.59 -2.02 -20.97
C LEU A 152 -14.98 -1.51 -21.34
N SER A 153 -15.76 -1.11 -20.35
CA SER A 153 -17.15 -0.67 -20.55
C SER A 153 -17.65 0.20 -19.40
N ALA A 154 -18.80 0.83 -19.59
CA ALA A 154 -19.56 1.48 -18.53
C ALA A 154 -21.04 1.16 -18.68
N MET A 155 -21.72 1.04 -17.54
CA MET A 155 -23.15 0.75 -17.44
C MET A 155 -23.81 1.81 -16.57
N GLY A 156 -25.02 2.22 -16.93
CA GLY A 156 -25.73 3.32 -16.27
C GLY A 156 -25.38 4.68 -16.88
N ARG A 157 -26.34 5.60 -16.77
CA ARG A 157 -26.23 7.02 -17.12
C ARG A 157 -26.71 7.85 -15.94
N LYS A 158 -26.36 9.14 -15.94
CA LYS A 158 -26.83 10.10 -14.93
C LYS A 158 -28.34 9.98 -14.72
N GLY A 159 -28.75 9.66 -13.48
CA GLY A 159 -30.15 9.44 -13.08
C GLY A 159 -30.75 8.06 -13.36
N GLU A 160 -30.03 7.13 -14.00
CA GLU A 160 -30.48 5.72 -14.16
C GLU A 160 -30.15 4.87 -12.92
N LEU A 161 -29.05 5.20 -12.23
CA LEU A 161 -28.66 4.57 -10.98
C LEU A 161 -28.73 5.63 -9.87
N GLU A 162 -29.77 5.60 -9.04
CA GLU A 162 -29.95 6.62 -7.99
C GLU A 162 -28.91 6.49 -6.87
N GLN A 163 -28.52 5.25 -6.53
CA GLN A 163 -27.49 4.93 -5.53
C GLN A 163 -26.74 3.67 -5.96
N PRO A 164 -25.71 3.79 -6.82
CA PRO A 164 -24.93 2.63 -7.29
C PRO A 164 -24.03 2.02 -6.19
N VAL A 165 -24.15 2.50 -4.96
CA VAL A 165 -23.63 1.93 -3.72
C VAL A 165 -24.80 1.90 -2.73
N GLY A 166 -25.02 0.75 -2.10
CA GLY A 166 -26.23 0.48 -1.30
C GLY A 166 -26.43 1.37 -0.08
#